data_AF-A0A078M5E7-F1
#
_entry.id   AF-A0A078M5E7-F1
#
_cell.length_a   1.000
_cell.length_b   1.000
_cell.length_c   1.000
_cell.angle_alpha   90.00
_cell.angle_beta   90.00
_cell.angle_gamma   90.00
#
_symmetry.space_group_name_H-M   'P 1'
#
loop_
_entity.id
_entity.type
_entity.pdbx_description
1 polymer ?
#
loop_
_entity_poly.entity_id
_entity_poly.type
_entity_poly.pdbx_seq_one_letter_code
_entity_poly.pdbx_strand_id
1 'polypeptide(L)'
;MTQITVHRILPMVKRFLAKVVASSDAVIDATAGNGNETRYLAELVGEESCVYAFDVQQVALATTAQKLGPLQSRVKLVHDGHENVLQYIKHPPIAVATFNLGYLSYANTGITTKAQTTIQAINAIVQSLKCGGIITVSIYQGHDDGAESSALLVALSQLEQLAVHVARYELINQRNHVLYLLLLEKLK
;
A
#
# COMPACT_ATOMS: atom_id res chain seq x y z
N MET A 1 -7.16 -9.01 -33.17
CA MET A 1 -6.90 -9.75 -31.91
C MET A 1 -6.36 -8.76 -30.89
N THR A 2 -7.03 -8.59 -29.76
CA THR A 2 -6.53 -7.73 -28.67
C THR A 2 -5.32 -8.43 -28.04
N GLN A 3 -4.14 -7.82 -28.15
CA GLN A 3 -2.92 -8.36 -27.57
C GLN A 3 -2.95 -8.14 -26.06
N ILE A 4 -3.04 -9.22 -25.28
CA ILE A 4 -2.99 -9.14 -23.81
C ILE A 4 -1.52 -9.17 -23.38
N THR A 5 -1.11 -8.23 -22.53
CA THR A 5 0.23 -8.19 -21.92
C THR A 5 0.13 -8.62 -20.45
N VAL A 6 0.86 -9.66 -20.06
CA VAL A 6 0.99 -10.08 -18.65
C VAL A 6 2.08 -9.22 -18.01
N HIS A 7 1.68 -8.32 -17.11
CA HIS A 7 2.61 -7.42 -16.42
C HIS A 7 3.26 -8.11 -15.20
N ARG A 8 4.49 -7.69 -14.86
CA ARG A 8 5.06 -7.96 -13.53
C ARG A 8 4.20 -7.29 -12.46
N ILE A 9 4.26 -7.80 -11.23
CA ILE A 9 3.39 -7.36 -10.13
C ILE A 9 3.54 -5.86 -9.83
N LEU A 10 4.75 -5.33 -9.65
CA LEU A 10 4.92 -3.89 -9.33
C LEU A 10 4.37 -2.96 -10.42
N PRO A 11 4.66 -3.14 -11.72
CA PRO A 11 3.99 -2.38 -12.79
C PRO A 11 2.46 -2.50 -12.77
N MET A 12 1.93 -3.68 -12.44
CA MET A 12 0.49 -3.90 -12.35
C MET A 12 -0.13 -3.13 -11.17
N VAL A 13 0.51 -3.14 -10.00
CA VAL A 13 0.11 -2.31 -8.84
C VAL A 13 0.03 -0.86 -9.26
N LYS A 14 1.11 -0.30 -9.85
CA LYS A 14 1.13 1.09 -10.31
C LYS A 14 -0.03 1.43 -11.25
N ARG A 15 -0.38 0.53 -12.17
CA ARG A 15 -1.54 0.70 -13.07
C ARG A 15 -2.88 0.71 -12.33
N PHE A 16 -3.05 -0.10 -11.28
CA PHE A 16 -4.26 -0.05 -10.45
C PHE A 16 -4.33 1.29 -9.70
N LEU A 17 -3.24 1.70 -9.06
CA LEU A 17 -3.17 2.97 -8.34
C LEU A 17 -3.53 4.16 -9.25
N ALA A 18 -2.90 4.27 -10.43
CA ALA A 18 -3.16 5.36 -11.37
C ALA A 18 -4.59 5.41 -11.92
N LYS A 19 -5.34 4.30 -11.90
CA LYS A 19 -6.75 4.28 -12.31
C LYS A 19 -7.71 4.79 -11.24
N VAL A 20 -7.32 4.69 -9.96
CA VAL A 20 -8.22 4.96 -8.82
C VAL A 20 -7.89 6.27 -8.13
N VAL A 21 -6.61 6.68 -8.11
CA VAL A 21 -6.20 7.98 -7.60
C VAL A 21 -6.90 9.07 -8.40
N ALA A 22 -7.78 9.81 -7.72
CA ALA A 22 -8.51 10.95 -8.24
C ALA A 22 -8.07 12.23 -7.52
N SER A 23 -8.44 13.38 -8.07
CA SER A 23 -7.90 14.69 -7.68
C SER A 23 -8.31 15.20 -6.29
N SER A 24 -9.20 14.52 -5.54
CA SER A 24 -9.74 15.05 -4.28
C SER A 24 -9.78 14.07 -3.09
N ASP A 25 -9.30 12.84 -3.24
CA ASP A 25 -9.42 11.82 -2.18
C ASP A 25 -8.10 11.59 -1.44
N ALA A 26 -8.17 11.07 -0.21
CA ALA A 26 -6.97 10.70 0.54
C ALA A 26 -6.28 9.49 -0.09
N VAL A 27 -4.95 9.58 -0.22
CA VAL A 27 -4.08 8.53 -0.75
C VAL A 27 -3.05 8.16 0.32
N ILE A 28 -2.86 6.86 0.56
CA ILE A 28 -2.04 6.36 1.65
C ILE A 28 -0.92 5.49 1.10
N ASP A 29 0.31 5.80 1.50
CA ASP A 29 1.43 4.87 1.50
C ASP A 29 1.67 4.42 2.93
N ALA A 30 1.28 3.20 3.26
CA ALA A 30 1.36 2.70 4.63
C ALA A 30 2.78 2.26 5.03
N THR A 31 3.71 2.22 4.07
CA THR A 31 5.06 1.68 4.25
C THR A 31 6.04 2.47 3.37
N ALA A 32 6.28 3.73 3.73
CA ALA A 32 7.00 4.69 2.89
C ALA A 32 8.39 4.19 2.46
N GLY A 33 9.13 3.60 3.39
CA GLY A 33 10.42 2.98 3.14
C GLY A 33 11.40 3.90 2.40
N ASN A 34 11.83 3.47 1.21
CA ASN A 34 12.73 4.26 0.35
C ASN A 34 12.00 5.33 -0.48
N GLY A 35 10.69 5.51 -0.32
CA GLY A 35 9.89 6.56 -0.93
C GLY A 35 9.55 6.37 -2.41
N ASN A 36 9.70 5.16 -2.95
CA ASN A 36 9.40 4.88 -4.37
C ASN A 36 7.90 4.97 -4.66
N GLU A 37 7.11 4.27 -3.85
CA GLU A 37 5.65 4.29 -3.93
C GLU A 37 5.10 5.66 -3.53
N THR A 38 5.61 6.26 -2.45
CA THR A 38 5.23 7.61 -2.01
C THR A 38 5.39 8.64 -3.12
N ARG A 39 6.55 8.67 -3.79
CA ARG A 39 6.78 9.59 -4.90
C ARG A 39 5.85 9.33 -6.07
N TYR A 40 5.66 8.06 -6.44
CA TYR A 40 4.75 7.71 -7.53
C TYR A 40 3.31 8.17 -7.25
N LEU A 41 2.83 8.00 -6.01
CA LEU A 41 1.53 8.52 -5.60
C LEU A 41 1.49 10.05 -5.61
N ALA A 42 2.57 10.73 -5.18
CA ALA A 42 2.68 12.19 -5.20
C ALA A 42 2.65 12.78 -6.63
N GLU A 43 3.10 12.02 -7.63
CA GLU A 43 2.99 12.34 -9.06
C GLU A 43 1.55 12.21 -9.59
N LEU A 44 0.72 11.37 -8.96
CA LEU A 44 -0.66 11.10 -9.38
C LEU A 44 -1.70 12.01 -8.72
N VAL A 45 -1.47 12.42 -7.47
CA VAL A 45 -2.42 13.28 -6.73
C VAL A 45 -2.55 14.66 -7.36
N GLY A 46 -3.76 15.21 -7.29
CA GLY A 46 -4.07 16.58 -7.74
C GLY A 46 -3.61 17.62 -6.71
N GLU A 47 -3.85 18.90 -6.99
CA GLU A 47 -3.48 19.99 -6.07
C GLU A 47 -4.27 19.98 -4.76
N GLU A 48 -5.50 19.45 -4.80
CA GLU A 48 -6.43 19.38 -3.67
C GLU A 48 -6.33 18.07 -2.88
N SER A 49 -5.45 17.15 -3.28
CA SER A 49 -5.21 15.89 -2.56
C SER A 49 -3.76 15.75 -2.12
N CYS A 50 -3.55 14.97 -1.05
CA CYS A 50 -2.21 14.71 -0.51
C CYS A 50 -2.02 13.23 -0.22
N VAL A 51 -0.75 12.81 -0.28
CA VAL A 51 -0.33 11.46 0.11
C VAL A 51 0.04 11.46 1.59
N TYR A 52 -0.52 10.55 2.37
CA TYR A 52 -0.09 10.27 3.73
C TYR A 52 0.86 9.08 3.68
N ALA A 53 2.13 9.30 4.02
CA ALA A 53 3.16 8.28 3.97
C ALA A 53 3.66 7.94 5.37
N PHE A 54 3.49 6.70 5.78
CA PHE A 54 3.78 6.20 7.13
C PHE A 54 5.06 5.37 7.12
N ASP A 55 5.88 5.56 8.14
CA ASP A 55 6.96 4.64 8.46
C ASP A 55 7.34 4.78 9.94
N VAL A 56 7.66 3.68 10.60
CA VAL A 56 8.13 3.68 12.00
C VAL A 56 9.60 4.08 12.12
N GLN A 57 10.32 4.15 10.99
CA GLN A 57 11.74 4.48 10.94
C GLN A 57 11.95 5.91 10.46
N GLN A 58 12.56 6.76 11.30
CA GLN A 58 12.91 8.13 10.92
C GLN A 58 13.82 8.19 9.68
N VAL A 59 14.70 7.20 9.50
CA VAL A 59 15.57 7.09 8.33
C VAL A 59 14.78 6.90 7.03
N ALA A 60 13.72 6.08 7.04
CA ALA A 60 12.85 5.89 5.88
C ALA A 60 12.17 7.20 5.46
N LEU A 61 11.66 7.94 6.44
CA LEU A 61 11.02 9.24 6.18
C LEU A 61 12.02 10.27 5.66
N ALA A 62 13.24 10.30 6.20
CA ALA A 62 14.30 11.19 5.70
C ALA A 62 14.68 10.84 4.24
N THR A 63 14.85 9.55 3.93
CA THR A 63 15.10 9.07 2.56
C THR A 63 13.94 9.40 1.61
N THR A 64 12.70 9.23 2.08
CA THR A 64 11.50 9.56 1.32
C THR A 64 11.42 11.06 1.04
N ALA A 65 11.65 11.91 2.04
CA ALA A 65 11.67 13.37 1.90
C ALA A 65 12.70 13.83 0.85
N GLN A 66 13.91 13.28 0.90
CA GLN A 66 14.95 13.57 -0.09
C GLN A 66 14.53 13.17 -1.51
N LYS A 67 13.85 12.03 -1.66
CA LYS A 67 13.41 11.52 -2.97
C LYS A 67 12.26 12.32 -3.58
N LEU A 68 11.42 12.94 -2.76
CA LEU A 68 10.25 13.71 -3.20
C LEU A 68 10.62 15.00 -3.90
N GLY A 69 11.67 15.70 -3.45
CA GLY A 69 12.11 16.97 -4.03
C GLY A 69 10.95 17.98 -4.15
N PRO A 70 10.60 18.45 -5.36
CA PRO A 70 9.53 19.44 -5.55
C PRO A 70 8.13 18.93 -5.18
N LEU A 71 7.94 17.61 -5.09
CA LEU A 71 6.65 17.01 -4.73
C LEU A 71 6.41 16.96 -3.21
N GLN A 72 7.36 17.41 -2.39
CA GLN A 72 7.27 17.33 -0.93
C GLN A 72 5.99 17.99 -0.36
N SER A 73 5.52 19.09 -0.96
CA SER A 73 4.31 19.78 -0.53
C SER A 73 3.02 18.95 -0.72
N ARG A 74 3.07 17.90 -1.55
CA ARG A 74 1.96 16.98 -1.82
C ARG A 74 1.93 15.79 -0.86
N VAL A 75 2.89 15.70 0.06
CA VAL A 75 3.06 14.54 0.93
C VAL A 75 3.15 14.95 2.39
N LYS A 76 2.37 14.28 3.23
CA LYS A 76 2.49 14.31 4.68
C LYS A 76 3.22 13.05 5.15
N LEU A 77 4.47 13.23 5.55
CA LEU A 77 5.28 12.18 6.16
C LEU A 77 4.87 12.01 7.63
N VAL A 78 4.61 10.77 8.05
CA VAL A 78 4.12 10.45 9.39
C VAL A 78 5.06 9.43 10.02
N HIS A 79 5.70 9.82 11.13
CA HIS A 79 6.52 8.95 11.96
C HIS A 79 5.66 8.23 12.99
N ASP A 80 4.90 7.25 12.51
CA ASP A 80 4.03 6.41 13.32
C ASP A 80 3.74 5.09 12.58
N GLY A 81 3.21 4.11 13.29
CA GLY A 81 2.73 2.86 12.71
C GLY A 81 1.49 3.06 11.84
N HIS A 82 1.40 2.30 10.75
CA HIS A 82 0.26 2.34 9.84
C HIS A 82 -1.07 1.93 10.50
N GLU A 83 -1.03 1.21 11.63
CA GLU A 83 -2.21 0.88 12.43
C GLU A 83 -2.91 2.12 13.03
N ASN A 84 -2.22 3.25 13.09
CA ASN A 84 -2.74 4.54 13.59
C ASN A 84 -3.22 5.47 12.46
N VAL A 85 -3.26 4.99 11.22
CA VAL A 85 -3.55 5.80 10.01
C VAL A 85 -4.77 6.72 10.12
N LEU A 86 -5.88 6.24 10.69
CA LEU A 86 -7.11 7.02 10.80
C LEU A 86 -7.02 8.19 11.78
N GLN A 87 -6.01 8.25 12.65
CA GLN A 87 -5.77 9.41 13.52
C GLN A 87 -5.30 10.64 12.72
N TYR A 88 -4.72 10.41 11.53
CA TYR A 88 -4.09 11.45 10.72
C TYR A 88 -4.95 11.92 9.54
N ILE A 89 -5.88 11.08 9.09
CA ILE A 89 -6.74 11.35 7.93
C ILE A 89 -8.02 12.02 8.42
N LYS A 90 -8.08 13.34 8.27
CA LYS A 90 -9.20 14.16 8.77
C LYS A 90 -10.39 14.26 7.80
N HIS A 91 -10.19 13.95 6.53
CA HIS A 91 -11.18 14.11 5.47
C HIS A 91 -11.32 12.83 4.65
N PRO A 92 -12.22 11.90 5.03
CA PRO A 92 -12.63 10.81 4.15
C PRO A 92 -13.41 11.36 2.94
N PRO A 93 -13.44 10.63 1.83
CA PRO A 93 -13.07 9.22 1.74
C PRO A 93 -11.62 8.95 1.30
N ILE A 94 -11.13 7.75 1.61
CA ILE A 94 -9.84 7.24 1.11
C ILE A 94 -10.08 6.61 -0.26
N ALA A 95 -9.28 6.98 -1.26
CA ALA A 95 -9.33 6.34 -2.58
C ALA A 95 -8.42 5.12 -2.66
N VAL A 96 -7.22 5.24 -2.10
CA VAL A 96 -6.15 4.26 -2.29
C VAL A 96 -5.33 4.13 -1.02
N ALA A 97 -5.01 2.89 -0.65
CA ALA A 97 -3.92 2.59 0.27
C ALA A 97 -2.99 1.54 -0.33
N THR A 98 -1.68 1.74 -0.20
CA THR A 98 -0.68 0.74 -0.61
C THR A 98 0.18 0.30 0.57
N PHE A 99 0.48 -0.99 0.61
CA PHE A 99 1.37 -1.64 1.56
C PHE A 99 2.43 -2.41 0.79
N ASN A 100 3.67 -2.26 1.20
CA ASN A 100 4.83 -3.01 0.72
C ASN A 100 5.46 -3.70 1.94
N LEU A 101 5.13 -4.97 2.13
CA LEU A 101 5.48 -5.70 3.35
C LEU A 101 6.93 -6.19 3.33
N GLY A 102 7.53 -6.17 4.50
CA GLY A 102 8.92 -6.52 4.72
C GLY A 102 9.70 -5.43 5.45
N TYR A 103 11.00 -5.45 5.24
CA TYR A 103 11.96 -4.54 5.87
C TYR A 103 12.47 -3.50 4.88
N LEU A 104 12.95 -2.38 5.43
CA LEU A 104 13.60 -1.34 4.66
C LEU A 104 14.91 -1.86 4.02
N SER A 105 15.01 -1.81 2.70
CA SER A 105 16.23 -2.23 1.99
C SER A 105 17.43 -1.38 2.41
N TYR A 106 18.60 -2.03 2.59
CA TYR A 106 19.85 -1.40 3.01
C TYR A 106 19.85 -0.79 4.43
N ALA A 107 18.86 -1.12 5.24
CA ALA A 107 18.77 -0.73 6.65
C ALA A 107 18.74 -1.94 7.59
N ASN A 108 18.48 -1.70 8.88
CA ASN A 108 18.35 -2.76 9.87
C ASN A 108 17.15 -3.67 9.55
N THR A 109 17.43 -4.92 9.17
CA THR A 109 16.41 -5.92 8.83
C THR A 109 15.60 -6.42 10.04
N GLY A 110 16.01 -6.05 11.26
CA GLY A 110 15.27 -6.35 12.50
C GLY A 110 14.02 -5.50 12.70
N ILE A 111 13.82 -4.45 11.89
CA ILE A 111 12.59 -3.66 11.85
C ILE A 111 11.83 -4.03 10.58
N THR A 112 10.61 -4.53 10.77
CA THR A 112 9.79 -5.06 9.69
C THR A 112 8.30 -4.96 10.02
N THR A 113 7.46 -5.05 8.99
CA THR A 113 6.00 -5.14 9.15
C THR A 113 5.59 -6.34 10.01
N LYS A 114 4.43 -6.23 10.66
CA LYS A 114 3.86 -7.29 11.51
C LYS A 114 2.42 -7.52 11.14
N ALA A 115 2.03 -8.80 11.07
CA ALA A 115 0.68 -9.22 10.72
C ALA A 115 -0.41 -8.46 11.49
N GLN A 116 -0.25 -8.36 12.82
CA GLN A 116 -1.24 -7.74 13.70
C GLN A 116 -1.50 -6.27 13.31
N THR A 117 -0.45 -5.46 13.20
CA THR A 117 -0.55 -4.03 12.86
C THR A 117 -1.01 -3.83 11.41
N THR A 118 -0.56 -4.69 10.49
CA THR A 118 -0.98 -4.65 9.08
C THR A 118 -2.46 -4.97 8.91
N ILE A 119 -2.96 -6.03 9.56
CA ILE A 119 -4.38 -6.39 9.54
C ILE A 119 -5.24 -5.30 10.19
N GLN A 120 -4.79 -4.74 11.33
CA GLN A 120 -5.47 -3.64 11.99
C GLN A 120 -5.63 -2.42 11.06
N ALA A 121 -4.55 -2.01 10.38
CA ALA A 121 -4.61 -0.90 9.43
C ALA A 121 -5.52 -1.19 8.24
N ILE A 122 -5.42 -2.38 7.63
CA ILE A 122 -6.26 -2.74 6.48
C ILE A 122 -7.74 -2.70 6.88
N ASN A 123 -8.13 -3.30 8.01
CA ASN A 123 -9.51 -3.30 8.47
C ASN A 123 -10.04 -1.88 8.71
N ALA A 124 -9.24 -1.00 9.33
CA ALA A 124 -9.60 0.38 9.56
C ALA A 124 -9.76 1.16 8.24
N ILE A 125 -8.83 1.00 7.31
CA ILE A 125 -8.85 1.67 6.01
C ILE A 125 -10.04 1.19 5.17
N VAL A 126 -10.34 -0.12 5.13
CA VAL A 126 -11.48 -0.68 4.39
C VAL A 126 -12.79 0.00 4.78
N GLN A 127 -12.98 0.32 6.06
CA GLN A 127 -14.19 1.01 6.53
C GLN A 127 -14.30 2.46 6.05
N SER A 128 -13.16 3.10 5.76
CA SER A 128 -13.06 4.51 5.34
C SER A 128 -12.80 4.67 3.83
N LEU A 129 -12.72 3.56 3.09
CA LEU A 129 -12.49 3.52 1.65
C LEU A 129 -13.76 3.92 0.90
N LYS A 130 -13.66 4.77 -0.13
CA LYS A 130 -14.79 5.05 -1.03
C LYS A 130 -15.20 3.79 -1.78
N CYS A 131 -16.45 3.72 -2.24
CA CYS A 131 -16.83 2.74 -3.27
C CYS A 131 -15.93 2.87 -4.50
N GLY A 132 -15.42 1.75 -5.00
CA GLY A 132 -14.41 1.67 -6.06
C GLY A 132 -12.98 2.03 -5.62
N GLY A 133 -12.77 2.38 -4.35
CA GLY A 133 -11.43 2.55 -3.78
C GLY A 133 -10.74 1.20 -3.60
N ILE A 134 -9.40 1.22 -3.58
CA ILE A 134 -8.59 0.00 -3.54
C ILE A 134 -7.54 0.00 -2.44
N ILE A 135 -7.19 -1.21 -1.99
CA ILE A 135 -5.99 -1.44 -1.18
C ILE A 135 -5.10 -2.43 -1.92
N THR A 136 -3.81 -2.10 -2.05
CA THR A 136 -2.81 -3.01 -2.65
C THR A 136 -1.80 -3.43 -1.59
N VAL A 137 -1.60 -4.74 -1.43
CA VAL A 137 -0.62 -5.30 -0.50
C VAL A 137 0.38 -6.15 -1.29
N SER A 138 1.58 -5.61 -1.46
CA SER A 138 2.71 -6.27 -2.11
C SER A 138 3.48 -7.10 -1.09
N ILE A 139 3.60 -8.40 -1.35
CA ILE A 139 4.17 -9.37 -0.40
C ILE A 139 5.35 -10.09 -1.02
N TYR A 140 6.52 -9.95 -0.40
CA TYR A 140 7.75 -10.61 -0.81
C TYR A 140 7.87 -11.96 -0.10
N GLN A 141 7.83 -13.08 -0.85
CA GLN A 141 8.04 -14.40 -0.26
C GLN A 141 9.46 -14.49 0.35
N GLY A 142 9.54 -15.15 1.51
CA GLY A 142 10.74 -15.19 2.34
C GLY A 142 10.80 -14.08 3.40
N HIS A 143 9.85 -13.15 3.41
CA HIS A 143 9.67 -12.24 4.54
C HIS A 143 9.02 -12.96 5.73
N ASP A 144 9.68 -12.94 6.91
CA ASP A 144 9.21 -13.52 8.18
C ASP A 144 8.76 -14.99 8.04
N ASP A 145 9.49 -15.77 7.23
CA ASP A 145 9.16 -17.15 6.86
C ASP A 145 7.71 -17.33 6.33
N GLY A 146 7.11 -16.26 5.82
CA GLY A 146 5.73 -16.23 5.31
C GLY A 146 4.65 -16.12 6.38
N ALA A 147 4.98 -15.93 7.66
CA ALA A 147 4.03 -15.87 8.76
C ALA A 147 3.05 -14.70 8.62
N GLU A 148 3.54 -13.48 8.37
CA GLU A 148 2.68 -12.32 8.11
C GLU A 148 1.74 -12.54 6.93
N SER A 149 2.28 -13.10 5.84
CA SER A 149 1.53 -13.34 4.61
C SER A 149 0.40 -14.37 4.81
N SER A 150 0.65 -15.41 5.58
CA SER A 150 -0.32 -16.46 5.89
C SER A 150 -1.46 -15.92 6.76
N ALA A 151 -1.11 -15.12 7.77
CA ALA A 151 -2.08 -14.45 8.64
C ALA A 151 -2.99 -13.48 7.86
N LEU A 152 -2.41 -12.71 6.92
CA LEU A 152 -3.18 -11.83 6.04
C LEU A 152 -4.15 -12.61 5.15
N LEU A 153 -3.70 -13.70 4.51
CA LEU A 153 -4.59 -14.52 3.68
C LEU A 153 -5.78 -15.06 4.47
N VAL A 154 -5.55 -15.55 5.69
CA VAL A 154 -6.62 -16.00 6.58
C VAL A 154 -7.56 -14.84 6.91
N ALA A 155 -7.04 -13.73 7.43
CA ALA A 155 -7.86 -12.61 7.88
C ALA A 155 -8.68 -11.98 6.73
N LEU A 156 -8.05 -11.72 5.59
CA LEU A 156 -8.70 -11.04 4.47
C LEU A 156 -9.72 -11.92 3.74
N SER A 157 -9.58 -13.26 3.82
CA SER A 157 -10.58 -14.20 3.28
C SER A 157 -11.92 -14.16 4.03
N GLN A 158 -11.97 -13.58 5.23
CA GLN A 158 -13.17 -13.49 6.06
C GLN A 158 -13.95 -12.18 5.86
N LEU A 159 -13.46 -11.27 5.01
CA LEU A 159 -14.17 -10.03 4.71
C LEU A 159 -15.50 -10.33 3.97
N GLU A 160 -16.53 -9.53 4.25
CA GLU A 160 -17.83 -9.69 3.62
C GLU A 160 -17.74 -9.44 2.10
N GLN A 161 -17.91 -10.49 1.30
CA GLN A 161 -17.75 -10.45 -0.16
C GLN A 161 -18.65 -9.43 -0.88
N LEU A 162 -19.81 -9.08 -0.30
CA LEU A 162 -20.74 -8.11 -0.87
C LEU A 162 -20.31 -6.65 -0.60
N ALA A 163 -19.39 -6.44 0.35
CA ALA A 163 -18.83 -5.15 0.70
C ALA A 163 -17.43 -4.95 0.09
N VAL A 164 -16.62 -6.01 0.01
CA VAL A 164 -15.23 -5.93 -0.46
C VAL A 164 -14.87 -7.18 -1.28
N HIS A 165 -14.32 -6.98 -2.48
CA HIS A 165 -13.65 -8.04 -3.22
C HIS A 165 -12.18 -8.12 -2.81
N VAL A 166 -11.66 -9.35 -2.70
CA VAL A 166 -10.24 -9.61 -2.44
C VAL A 166 -9.70 -10.56 -3.52
N ALA A 167 -8.65 -10.14 -4.23
CA ALA A 167 -7.99 -10.91 -5.27
C ALA A 167 -6.51 -11.13 -4.96
N ARG A 168 -5.98 -12.30 -5.31
CA ARG A 168 -4.54 -12.60 -5.29
C ARG A 168 -4.01 -12.68 -6.72
N TYR A 169 -2.93 -11.96 -7.00
CA TYR A 169 -2.20 -12.04 -8.26
C TYR A 169 -0.78 -12.50 -8.03
N GLU A 170 -0.36 -13.52 -8.79
CA GLU A 170 0.96 -14.14 -8.66
C GLU A 170 1.44 -14.68 -10.01
N LEU A 171 2.74 -14.56 -10.28
CA LEU A 171 3.38 -15.19 -11.43
C LEU A 171 4.09 -16.48 -10.97
N ILE A 172 3.44 -17.60 -11.21
CA ILE A 172 3.80 -18.90 -10.60
C ILE A 172 5.07 -19.57 -11.15
N ASN A 173 5.64 -19.06 -12.25
CA ASN A 173 6.85 -19.62 -12.87
C ASN A 173 8.11 -18.78 -12.62
N GLN A 174 8.06 -17.75 -11.76
CA GLN A 174 9.21 -16.94 -11.39
C GLN A 174 9.91 -17.52 -10.16
N ARG A 175 11.18 -17.93 -10.31
CA ARG A 175 11.93 -18.65 -9.26
C ARG A 175 12.69 -17.75 -8.28
N ASN A 176 12.96 -16.50 -8.65
CA ASN A 176 13.75 -15.55 -7.85
C ASN A 176 12.83 -14.43 -7.37
N HIS A 177 12.73 -14.23 -6.05
CA HIS A 177 11.92 -13.18 -5.41
C HIS A 177 10.44 -13.24 -5.80
N VAL A 178 9.72 -14.23 -5.26
CA VAL A 178 8.31 -14.41 -5.54
C VAL A 178 7.52 -13.31 -4.81
N LEU A 179 7.26 -12.23 -5.55
CA LEU A 179 6.34 -11.18 -5.15
C LEU A 179 4.94 -11.60 -5.59
N TYR A 180 3.96 -11.50 -4.68
CA TYR A 180 2.56 -11.56 -5.05
C TYR A 180 1.80 -10.35 -4.50
N LEU A 181 0.64 -10.09 -5.06
CA LEU A 181 -0.23 -8.97 -4.71
C LEU A 181 -1.54 -9.49 -4.14
N LEU A 182 -1.97 -8.92 -3.02
CA LEU A 182 -3.38 -8.91 -2.61
C LEU A 182 -3.98 -7.56 -3.00
N LEU A 183 -5.06 -7.59 -3.78
CA LEU A 183 -5.83 -6.42 -4.20
C LEU A 183 -7.20 -6.49 -3.55
N LEU A 184 -7.57 -5.44 -2.80
CA LEU A 184 -8.90 -5.28 -2.25
C LEU A 184 -9.61 -4.14 -3.00
N GLU A 185 -10.89 -4.32 -3.30
CA GLU A 185 -11.76 -3.29 -3.89
C GLU A 185 -13.04 -3.17 -3.07
N LYS A 186 -13.36 -1.95 -2.62
CA LYS A 186 -14.59 -1.65 -1.89
C LYS A 186 -15.76 -1.52 -2.86
N LEU A 187 -16.84 -2.27 -2.63
CA LEU A 187 -18.03 -2.27 -3.48
C LEU A 187 -19.15 -1.37 -2.96
N LYS A 188 -19.23 -1.23 -1.63
CA LYS A 188 -20.27 -0.50 -0.89
C LYS A 188 -19.70 0.14 0.37
#